data_AF-B0RJF4-F1
#
_entry.id   AF-B0RJF4-F1
#
_cell.length_a   1.000
_cell.length_b   1.000
_cell.length_c   1.000
_cell.angle_alpha   90.00
_cell.angle_beta   90.00
_cell.angle_gamma   90.00
#
_symmetry.space_group_name_H-M   'P 1'
#
loop_
_entity.id
_entity.type
_entity.pdbx_description
1 polymer ?
#
loop_
_entity_poly.entity_id
_entity_poly.type
_entity_poly.pdbx_seq_one_letter_code
_entity_poly.pdbx_strand_id
1 'polypeptide(L)'
;MTADLENLREELRKMAAEIDRLHELRTQRFHLADRAHEAGLTWNEIAILLNMTQNGLIAAQTNMRAKLAAGDTAGTDGIDPSAAPAPQA
;
A
#
# COMPACT_ATOMS: atom_id res chain seq x y z
N MET A 1 -1.28 7.76 -33.95
CA MET A 1 -0.23 7.77 -32.92
C MET A 1 -0.61 8.56 -31.67
N THR A 2 -1.55 9.52 -31.70
CA THR A 2 -2.04 10.21 -30.48
C THR A 2 -2.95 9.35 -29.62
N ALA A 3 -3.78 8.49 -30.23
CA ALA A 3 -4.66 7.57 -29.52
C ALA A 3 -3.93 6.57 -28.61
N ASP A 4 -2.75 6.07 -29.02
CA ASP A 4 -1.94 5.14 -28.22
C ASP A 4 -1.37 5.83 -26.96
N LEU A 5 -0.98 7.10 -27.08
CA LEU A 5 -0.46 7.88 -25.97
C LEU A 5 -1.56 8.23 -24.95
N GLU A 6 -2.77 8.54 -25.42
CA GLU A 6 -3.92 8.77 -24.54
C GLU A 6 -4.35 7.49 -23.81
N ASN A 7 -4.33 6.34 -24.49
CA ASN A 7 -4.60 5.06 -23.86
C ASN A 7 -3.57 4.73 -22.76
N LEU A 8 -2.28 4.92 -23.03
CA LEU A 8 -1.23 4.72 -22.02
C LEU A 8 -1.39 5.64 -20.80
N ARG A 9 -1.75 6.91 -21.01
CA ARG A 9 -2.04 7.85 -19.91
C ARG A 9 -3.19 7.36 -19.04
N GLU A 10 -4.23 6.80 -19.66
CA GLU A 10 -5.39 6.29 -18.93
C GLU A 10 -5.08 5.01 -18.16
N GLU A 11 -4.29 4.10 -18.74
CA GLU A 11 -3.79 2.91 -18.04
C GLU A 11 -2.94 3.27 -16.82
N LEU A 12 -2.07 4.28 -16.94
CA LEU A 12 -1.26 4.77 -15.83
C LEU A 12 -2.11 5.38 -14.71
N ARG A 13 -3.17 6.12 -15.03
CA ARG A 13 -4.10 6.66 -14.01
C ARG A 13 -4.82 5.56 -13.25
N LYS A 14 -5.30 4.53 -13.96
CA LYS A 14 -5.95 3.37 -13.34
C LYS A 14 -4.98 2.61 -12.44
N MET A 15 -3.74 2.45 -12.88
CA MET A 15 -2.71 1.80 -12.08
C MET A 15 -2.39 2.60 -10.80
N ALA A 16 -2.28 3.94 -10.90
CA ALA A 16 -2.07 4.79 -9.73
C ALA A 16 -3.19 4.62 -8.69
N ALA A 17 -4.45 4.67 -9.13
CA ALA A 17 -5.60 4.47 -8.25
C ALA A 17 -5.62 3.08 -7.58
N GLU A 18 -5.22 2.03 -8.31
CA GLU A 18 -5.14 0.69 -7.74
C GLU A 18 -3.98 0.57 -6.74
N ILE A 19 -2.84 1.24 -6.99
CA ILE A 19 -1.72 1.31 -6.05
C ILE A 19 -2.17 1.98 -4.74
N ASP A 20 -2.91 3.09 -4.82
CA ASP A 20 -3.45 3.79 -3.65
C ASP A 20 -4.41 2.88 -2.87
N ARG A 21 -5.29 2.17 -3.55
CA ARG A 21 -6.19 1.19 -2.93
C ARG A 21 -5.42 0.06 -2.25
N LEU A 22 -4.36 -0.45 -2.88
CA LEU A 22 -3.50 -1.47 -2.28
C LEU A 22 -2.75 -0.93 -1.06
N HIS A 23 -2.37 0.35 -1.03
CA HIS A 23 -1.82 0.99 0.16
C HIS A 23 -2.83 1.01 1.31
N GLU A 24 -4.05 1.47 1.06
CA GLU A 24 -5.11 1.49 2.07
C GLU A 24 -5.38 0.09 2.64
N LEU A 25 -5.48 -0.93 1.78
CA LEU A 25 -5.68 -2.31 2.21
C LEU A 25 -4.50 -2.83 3.06
N ARG A 26 -3.26 -2.47 2.73
CA ARG A 26 -2.08 -2.83 3.54
C ARG A 26 -2.14 -2.18 4.93
N THR A 27 -2.57 -0.93 5.03
CA THR A 27 -2.79 -0.21 6.30
C THR A 27 -3.91 -0.84 7.12
N GLN A 28 -5.03 -1.17 6.48
CA GLN A 28 -6.14 -1.85 7.15
C GLN A 28 -5.72 -3.22 7.69
N ARG A 29 -4.99 -4.01 6.89
CA ARG A 29 -4.44 -5.30 7.34
C ARG A 29 -3.52 -5.12 8.55
N PHE A 30 -2.66 -4.12 8.55
CA PHE A 30 -1.77 -3.81 9.67
C PHE A 30 -2.55 -3.60 10.97
N HIS A 31 -3.53 -2.69 10.96
CA HIS A 31 -4.35 -2.41 12.14
C HIS A 31 -5.24 -3.59 12.55
N LEU A 32 -5.78 -4.33 11.59
CA LEU A 32 -6.61 -5.50 11.87
C LEU A 32 -5.80 -6.60 12.56
N ALA A 33 -4.57 -6.85 12.09
CA ALA A 33 -3.69 -7.83 12.69
C ALA A 33 -3.23 -7.42 14.10
N ASP A 34 -2.92 -6.15 14.34
CA ASP A 34 -2.63 -5.65 15.70
C ASP A 34 -3.84 -5.85 16.64
N ARG A 35 -5.05 -5.44 16.21
CA ARG A 35 -6.28 -5.65 16.98
C ARG A 35 -6.59 -7.11 17.25
N ALA A 36 -6.35 -7.99 16.28
CA ALA A 36 -6.55 -9.43 16.44
C ALA A 36 -5.57 -10.01 17.47
N HIS A 37 -4.32 -9.53 17.45
CA HIS A 37 -3.32 -9.94 18.43
C HIS A 37 -3.66 -9.45 19.84
N GLU A 38 -4.10 -8.21 19.99
CA GLU A 38 -4.61 -7.65 21.25
C GLU A 38 -5.84 -8.41 21.78
N ALA A 39 -6.67 -8.94 20.87
CA ALA A 39 -7.81 -9.81 21.22
C ALA A 39 -7.40 -11.25 21.60
N GLY A 40 -6.10 -11.58 21.54
CA GLY A 40 -5.56 -12.86 22.01
C GLY A 40 -5.23 -13.87 20.92
N LEU A 41 -5.38 -13.54 19.62
CA LEU A 41 -4.92 -14.42 18.56
C LEU A 41 -3.38 -14.42 18.49
N THR A 42 -2.79 -15.58 18.24
CA THR A 42 -1.36 -15.68 17.96
C THR A 42 -1.04 -15.13 16.58
N TRP A 43 0.19 -14.62 16.40
CA TRP A 43 0.68 -14.20 15.08
C TRP A 43 0.60 -15.29 14.01
N ASN A 44 0.73 -16.56 14.41
CA ASN A 44 0.59 -17.68 13.49
C ASN A 44 -0.86 -17.85 13.01
N GLU A 45 -1.84 -17.79 13.91
CA GLU A 45 -3.27 -17.87 13.55
C GLU A 45 -3.68 -16.71 12.63
N ILE A 46 -3.25 -15.49 12.95
CA ILE A 46 -3.53 -14.31 12.11
C ILE A 46 -2.92 -14.49 10.72
N ALA A 47 -1.69 -14.99 10.63
CA ALA A 47 -1.04 -15.23 9.34
C ALA A 47 -1.79 -16.28 8.51
N ILE A 48 -2.22 -17.38 9.13
CA ILE A 48 -3.04 -18.42 8.47
C ILE A 48 -4.34 -17.83 7.93
N LEU A 49 -5.06 -17.03 8.74
CA LEU A 49 -6.32 -16.39 8.33
C LEU A 49 -6.13 -15.39 7.18
N LEU A 50 -4.98 -14.72 7.12
CA LEU A 50 -4.61 -13.82 6.02
C LEU A 50 -3.99 -14.54 4.82
N ASN A 51 -3.90 -15.89 4.84
CA ASN A 51 -3.23 -16.69 3.82
C ASN A 51 -1.78 -16.27 3.57
N MET A 52 -1.05 -15.99 4.66
CA MET A 52 0.36 -15.61 4.65
C MET A 52 1.17 -16.51 5.59
N THR A 53 2.49 -16.53 5.42
CA THR A 53 3.37 -17.13 6.43
C THR A 53 3.50 -16.20 7.64
N GLN A 54 3.72 -16.75 8.83
CA GLN A 54 3.95 -15.96 10.04
C GLN A 54 5.12 -14.97 9.85
N ASN A 55 6.22 -15.43 9.25
CA ASN A 55 7.37 -14.57 8.94
C ASN A 55 7.00 -13.45 7.96
N GLY A 56 6.17 -13.74 6.95
CA GLY A 56 5.66 -12.73 6.02
C GLY A 56 4.79 -11.68 6.69
N LEU A 57 3.94 -12.09 7.63
CA LEU A 57 3.13 -11.16 8.43
C LEU A 57 4.01 -10.28 9.33
N ILE A 58 4.98 -10.85 10.04
CA ILE A 58 5.90 -10.10 10.91
C ILE A 58 6.71 -9.08 10.10
N ALA A 59 7.25 -9.48 8.95
CA ALA A 59 7.97 -8.56 8.07
C ALA A 59 7.07 -7.42 7.58
N ALA A 60 5.83 -7.73 7.19
CA ALA A 60 4.86 -6.73 6.78
C ALA A 60 4.48 -5.75 7.90
N GLN A 61 4.34 -6.25 9.13
CA GLN A 61 4.09 -5.46 10.34
C GLN A 61 5.24 -4.51 10.64
N THR A 62 6.48 -5.01 10.65
CA THR A 62 7.70 -4.21 10.87
C THR A 62 7.86 -3.12 9.82
N ASN A 63 7.71 -3.46 8.54
CA ASN A 63 7.82 -2.50 7.45
C ASN A 63 6.76 -1.41 7.55
N MET A 64 5.52 -1.78 7.86
CA MET A 64 4.44 -0.81 7.99
C MET A 64 4.64 0.12 9.18
N ARG A 65 5.10 -0.42 10.31
CA ARG A 65 5.45 0.38 11.49
C ARG A 65 6.55 1.40 11.19
N ALA A 66 7.58 1.01 10.42
CA ALA A 66 8.64 1.92 9.98
C ALA A 66 8.09 3.03 9.07
N LYS A 67 7.23 2.70 8.11
CA LYS A 67 6.58 3.69 7.22
C LYS A 67 5.72 4.69 8.00
N LEU A 68 4.89 4.20 8.92
CA LEU A 68 4.07 5.05 9.80
C LEU A 68 4.93 5.96 10.69
N ALA A 69 6.04 5.44 11.25
CA ALA A 69 6.96 6.23 12.07
C ALA A 69 7.69 7.33 11.27
N ALA A 70 7.94 7.09 9.99
CA ALA A 70 8.51 8.07 9.06
C ALA A 70 7.49 9.12 8.59
N GLY A 71 6.21 9.00 8.95
CA GLY A 71 5.13 9.84 8.42
C GLY A 71 4.73 9.51 6.99
N ASP A 72 5.25 8.43 6.42
CA ASP A 72 4.94 7.95 5.06
C ASP A 72 3.72 7.02 5.10
N THR A 73 2.57 7.61 5.40
CA THR A 73 1.27 6.92 5.28
C THR A 73 0.72 6.99 3.86
N ALA A 74 1.28 7.88 3.04
CA ALA A 74 0.81 8.23 1.71
C ALA A 74 1.68 7.56 0.64
N GLY A 75 1.83 6.24 0.69
CA GLY A 75 2.20 5.44 -0.48
C GLY A 75 3.34 5.93 -1.38
N THR A 76 4.30 6.70 -0.85
CA THR A 76 5.40 7.22 -1.66
C THR A 76 6.50 6.16 -1.71
N ASP A 77 6.21 5.03 -2.36
CA ASP A 77 7.26 4.17 -2.93
C ASP A 77 7.92 4.95 -4.12
N GLY A 78 8.58 6.08 -3.81
CA GLY A 78 9.50 6.78 -4.70
C GLY A 78 8.92 7.54 -5.90
N ILE A 79 7.60 7.73 -6.01
CA ILE A 79 7.00 8.57 -7.04
C ILE A 79 6.37 9.77 -6.34
N ASP A 80 7.07 10.90 -6.40
CA ASP A 80 6.53 12.21 -6.02
C ASP A 80 5.50 12.65 -7.09
N PRO A 81 4.17 12.66 -6.79
CA PRO A 81 3.18 13.13 -7.75
C PRO A 81 3.21 14.67 -7.93
N SER A 82 3.99 15.40 -7.12
CA SER A 82 4.18 16.86 -7.23
C SER A 82 5.10 17.25 -8.39
N ALA A 83 5.69 16.30 -9.12
CA ALA A 83 6.45 16.54 -10.35
C ALA A 83 5.58 16.52 -11.62
N ALA A 84 4.27 16.73 -11.51
CA ALA A 84 3.44 17.03 -12.68
C ALA A 84 3.90 18.39 -13.27
N PRO A 85 4.42 18.45 -14.51
CA PRO A 85 4.75 19.74 -15.11
C PRO A 85 3.46 20.56 -15.25
N ALA A 86 3.51 21.80 -14.77
CA ALA A 86 2.42 22.77 -14.92
C ALA A 86 1.94 22.80 -16.38
N PRO A 87 0.62 22.95 -16.63
CA PRO A 87 0.12 23.12 -17.99
C PRO A 87 0.79 24.35 -18.60
N GLN A 88 1.56 24.15 -19.67
CA GLN A 88 2.10 25.25 -20.45
C GLN A 88 0.91 25.96 -21.11
N ALA A 89 0.74 27.24 -20.76
CA ALA A 89 -0.24 28.15 -21.34
C ALA A 89 0.14 28.55 -22.76
#